data_AF-A0A954D4K2-F1
#
_entry.id   AF-A0A954D4K2-F1
#
_cell.length_a   1.000
_cell.length_b   1.000
_cell.length_c   1.000
_cell.angle_alpha   90.00
_cell.angle_beta   90.00
_cell.angle_gamma   90.00
#
_symmetry.space_group_name_H-M   'P 1'
#
loop_
_entity.id
_entity.type
_entity.pdbx_description
1 polymer ?
#
loop_
_entity_poly.entity_id
_entity_poly.type
_entity_poly.pdbx_seq_one_letter_code
_entity_poly.pdbx_strand_id
1 'polypeptide(L)'
;MNSLRTDHPSFEGRRVAHLANPDTTIGELEHVGRLVAEHAPNSEVIVSLDLHVFAHARAPKPGFELSLFSPSANPIDFWLDKWVSQNSFRRSRQVLTDWLTDDRYSPPNTPSAENILESFATGPELFGCYARGPEENASFERLVDHVSRTRHATIVILPVHAVLLEAIALRGLWTEIEDWKRLLASAGSERVVVWDFFVHSAITTSPLPKDGPPPDGPPSAPASPWFIDPSHATFATGDLVLDWVAGRQDDPRAGAFFGSRLEPSTVEAHLEAAREARARYRAEHPEEIRWVESVVGTGP
;
A
#
# COMPACT_ATOMS: atom_id res chain seq x y z
N MET A 1 -3.87 0.79 -3.47
CA MET A 1 -3.19 -0.53 -3.42
C MET A 1 -3.13 -1.32 -4.74
N ASN A 2 -3.75 -0.91 -5.86
CA ASN A 2 -3.79 -1.77 -7.06
C ASN A 2 -2.96 -1.25 -8.25
N SER A 3 -1.69 -0.92 -8.01
CA SER A 3 -0.78 -0.44 -9.06
C SER A 3 -0.13 -1.58 -9.87
N LEU A 4 -0.08 -2.80 -9.33
CA LEU A 4 0.47 -3.96 -10.04
C LEU A 4 -0.59 -4.55 -10.96
N ARG A 5 -0.28 -4.63 -12.26
CA ARG A 5 -1.22 -5.09 -13.27
C ARG A 5 -0.98 -6.55 -13.63
N THR A 6 -2.05 -7.35 -13.67
CA THR A 6 -1.97 -8.78 -14.05
C THR A 6 -1.78 -9.02 -15.55
N ASP A 7 -2.00 -8.00 -16.38
CA ASP A 7 -1.76 -8.02 -17.84
C ASP A 7 -0.36 -7.49 -18.22
N HIS A 8 0.54 -7.34 -17.25
CA HIS A 8 1.89 -6.85 -17.48
C HIS A 8 2.73 -7.82 -18.35
N PRO A 9 3.59 -7.32 -19.27
CA PRO A 9 4.42 -8.16 -20.14
C PRO A 9 5.31 -9.17 -19.41
N SER A 10 5.69 -8.90 -18.14
CA SER A 10 6.42 -9.87 -17.30
C SER A 10 5.77 -11.24 -17.25
N PHE A 11 4.45 -11.31 -17.36
CA PHE A 11 3.73 -12.55 -17.17
C PHE A 11 3.60 -13.40 -18.42
N GLU A 12 3.93 -12.90 -19.62
CA GLU A 12 4.00 -13.67 -20.87
C GLU A 12 2.79 -14.60 -21.12
N GLY A 13 1.57 -14.16 -20.77
CA GLY A 13 0.34 -14.95 -20.94
C GLY A 13 0.10 -16.02 -19.89
N ARG A 14 0.91 -16.08 -18.82
CA ARG A 14 0.65 -16.92 -17.64
C ARG A 14 -0.66 -16.50 -16.96
N ARG A 15 -1.33 -17.47 -16.35
CA ARG A 15 -2.48 -17.19 -15.47
C ARG A 15 -1.96 -16.58 -14.18
N VAL A 16 -2.28 -15.32 -13.93
CA VAL A 16 -1.88 -14.58 -12.73
C VAL A 16 -3.09 -14.35 -11.83
N ALA A 17 -2.93 -14.61 -10.54
CA ALA A 17 -3.87 -14.22 -9.50
C ALA A 17 -3.21 -13.15 -8.62
N HIS A 18 -3.81 -11.96 -8.57
CA HIS A 18 -3.31 -10.87 -7.73
C HIS A 18 -4.18 -10.72 -6.50
N LEU A 19 -3.56 -10.96 -5.35
CA LEU A 19 -4.13 -10.82 -4.02
C LEU A 19 -3.78 -9.43 -3.53
N ALA A 20 -4.42 -8.43 -4.13
CA ALA A 20 -4.47 -7.08 -3.62
C ALA A 20 -5.92 -6.65 -3.61
N ASN A 21 -6.48 -6.48 -2.41
CA ASN A 21 -7.80 -5.93 -2.25
C ASN A 21 -7.66 -4.68 -1.36
N PRO A 22 -8.17 -3.51 -1.81
CA PRO A 22 -8.20 -2.33 -0.95
C PRO A 22 -8.86 -2.66 0.39
N ASP A 23 -8.29 -2.10 1.45
CA ASP A 23 -8.82 -2.20 2.82
C ASP A 23 -8.87 -3.59 3.45
N THR A 24 -8.23 -4.59 2.84
CA THR A 24 -8.28 -5.95 3.35
C THR A 24 -7.40 -6.17 4.58
N THR A 25 -7.74 -7.20 5.35
CA THR A 25 -6.95 -7.69 6.48
C THR A 25 -6.09 -8.88 6.08
N ILE A 26 -5.06 -9.19 6.87
CA ILE A 26 -4.24 -10.37 6.61
C ILE A 26 -5.06 -11.68 6.67
N GLY A 27 -6.08 -11.76 7.53
CA GLY A 27 -6.97 -12.92 7.62
C GLY A 27 -7.92 -13.05 6.42
N GLU A 28 -8.34 -11.95 5.83
CA GLU A 28 -9.09 -11.98 4.56
C GLU A 28 -8.19 -12.41 3.40
N LEU A 29 -6.96 -11.90 3.33
CA LEU A 29 -5.99 -12.35 2.34
C LEU A 29 -5.69 -13.84 2.47
N GLU A 30 -5.56 -14.36 3.69
CA GLU A 30 -5.44 -15.79 3.96
C GLU A 30 -6.58 -16.58 3.29
N HIS A 31 -7.83 -16.17 3.46
CA HIS A 31 -8.98 -16.82 2.85
C HIS A 31 -8.97 -16.75 1.31
N VAL A 32 -8.58 -15.61 0.74
CA VAL A 32 -8.43 -15.48 -0.72
C VAL A 32 -7.30 -16.38 -1.24
N GLY A 33 -6.17 -16.43 -0.53
CA GLY A 33 -5.04 -17.32 -0.82
C GLY A 33 -5.44 -18.79 -0.83
N ARG A 34 -6.24 -19.21 0.16
CA ARG A 34 -6.82 -20.56 0.20
C ARG A 34 -7.65 -20.86 -1.04
N LEU A 35 -8.57 -19.95 -1.40
CA LEU A 35 -9.43 -20.13 -2.58
C LEU A 35 -8.63 -20.23 -3.88
N VAL A 36 -7.61 -19.40 -4.04
CA VAL A 36 -6.72 -19.43 -5.21
C VAL A 36 -5.93 -20.74 -5.26
N ALA A 37 -5.39 -21.21 -4.13
CA ALA A 37 -4.70 -22.48 -4.07
C ALA A 37 -5.60 -23.67 -4.43
N GLU A 38 -6.87 -23.65 -4.01
CA GLU A 38 -7.85 -24.70 -4.28
C GLU A 38 -8.35 -24.70 -5.74
N HIS A 39 -8.55 -23.53 -6.35
CA HIS A 39 -9.25 -23.41 -7.65
C HIS A 39 -8.34 -22.99 -8.82
N ALA A 40 -7.13 -22.53 -8.52
CA ALA A 40 -6.14 -22.11 -9.51
C ALA A 40 -4.70 -22.51 -9.13
N PRO A 41 -4.42 -23.79 -8.77
CA PRO A 41 -3.10 -24.20 -8.29
C PRO A 41 -1.96 -24.00 -9.31
N ASN A 42 -2.28 -23.86 -10.59
CA ASN A 42 -1.28 -23.61 -11.65
C ASN A 42 -1.05 -22.11 -11.93
N SER A 43 -1.70 -21.19 -11.21
CA SER A 43 -1.47 -19.76 -11.39
C SER A 43 -0.18 -19.30 -10.72
N GLU A 44 0.41 -18.26 -11.28
CA GLU A 44 1.35 -17.40 -10.57
C GLU A 44 0.56 -16.45 -9.66
N VAL A 45 1.01 -16.31 -8.43
CA VAL A 45 0.34 -15.50 -7.41
C VAL A 45 1.20 -14.28 -7.09
N ILE A 46 0.58 -13.12 -7.05
CA ILE A 46 1.18 -11.89 -6.51
C ILE A 46 0.40 -11.52 -5.28
N VAL A 47 1.08 -11.29 -4.16
CA VAL A 47 0.47 -10.79 -2.93
C VAL A 47 1.07 -9.43 -2.65
N SER A 48 0.26 -8.37 -2.71
CA SER A 48 0.72 -7.02 -2.33
C SER A 48 0.40 -6.78 -0.86
N LEU A 49 1.42 -6.49 -0.07
CA LEU A 49 1.28 -6.25 1.37
C LEU A 49 1.70 -4.84 1.74
N ASP A 50 0.95 -4.28 2.69
CA ASP A 50 1.29 -3.07 3.43
C ASP A 50 1.29 -3.40 4.92
N LEU A 51 2.06 -2.66 5.72
CA LEU A 51 2.14 -2.90 7.17
C LEU A 51 0.77 -2.86 7.84
N HIS A 52 -0.10 -1.92 7.44
CA HIS A 52 -1.41 -1.73 8.08
C HIS A 52 -2.38 -2.92 7.88
N VAL A 53 -2.13 -3.82 6.92
CA VAL A 53 -2.91 -5.07 6.74
C VAL A 53 -2.75 -6.01 7.94
N PHE A 54 -1.69 -5.84 8.74
CA PHE A 54 -1.40 -6.54 9.99
C PHE A 54 -1.89 -5.80 11.24
N ALA A 55 -2.60 -4.68 11.10
CA ALA A 55 -3.10 -3.93 12.24
C ALA A 55 -4.23 -4.71 12.93
N HIS A 56 -4.06 -5.03 14.21
CA HIS A 56 -5.04 -5.75 15.02
C HIS A 56 -6.40 -5.04 15.09
N ALA A 57 -6.40 -3.70 15.06
CA ALA A 57 -7.63 -2.90 15.01
C ALA A 57 -8.50 -3.18 13.77
N ARG A 58 -7.90 -3.75 12.71
CA ARG A 58 -8.60 -4.17 11.49
C ARG A 58 -9.06 -5.62 11.54
N ALA A 59 -8.81 -6.39 12.61
CA ALA A 59 -9.18 -7.79 12.69
C ALA A 59 -10.64 -8.01 12.25
N PRO A 60 -10.95 -9.11 11.52
CA PRO A 60 -12.29 -9.39 11.04
C PRO A 60 -13.30 -9.25 12.18
N LYS A 61 -14.19 -8.26 12.08
CA LYS A 61 -15.24 -8.07 13.08
C LYS A 61 -16.24 -9.22 12.91
N PRO A 62 -16.52 -10.01 13.95
CA PRO A 62 -17.47 -11.11 13.84
C PRO A 62 -18.84 -10.52 13.49
N GLY A 63 -19.38 -10.96 12.35
CA GLY A 63 -20.64 -10.46 11.82
C GLY A 63 -20.44 -9.70 10.52
N PHE A 64 -21.14 -10.15 9.49
CA PHE A 64 -21.34 -9.42 8.24
C PHE A 64 -22.23 -8.19 8.46
N GLU A 65 -22.18 -7.49 9.60
CA GLU A 65 -23.21 -6.53 10.02
C GLU A 65 -23.48 -5.43 8.98
N LEU A 66 -22.47 -5.08 8.19
CA LEU A 66 -22.55 -4.13 7.07
C LEU A 66 -22.69 -4.78 5.68
N SER A 67 -22.70 -6.11 5.61
CA SER A 67 -22.85 -6.92 4.42
C SER A 67 -24.28 -7.44 4.29
N LEU A 68 -24.72 -7.60 3.04
CA LEU A 68 -26.03 -8.15 2.69
C LEU A 68 -26.27 -9.55 3.27
N PHE A 69 -25.19 -10.26 3.62
CA PHE A 69 -25.26 -11.59 4.21
C PHE A 69 -25.42 -11.58 5.73
N SER A 70 -25.51 -10.42 6.38
CA SER A 70 -25.88 -10.38 7.79
C SER A 70 -27.34 -10.83 7.99
N PRO A 71 -27.60 -11.79 8.90
CA PRO A 71 -28.96 -12.17 9.28
C PRO A 71 -29.77 -11.02 9.88
N SER A 72 -29.10 -9.99 10.41
CA SER A 72 -29.72 -8.80 11.00
C SER A 72 -29.83 -7.61 10.03
N ALA A 73 -29.25 -7.70 8.83
CA ALA A 73 -29.35 -6.62 7.84
C ALA A 73 -30.72 -6.64 7.16
N ASN A 74 -31.42 -5.51 7.16
CA ASN A 74 -32.61 -5.32 6.34
C ASN A 74 -32.17 -5.10 4.88
N PRO A 75 -32.52 -6.00 3.94
CA PRO A 75 -32.09 -5.87 2.54
C PRO A 75 -32.53 -4.57 1.89
N ILE A 76 -33.69 -4.04 2.28
CA ILE A 76 -34.22 -2.78 1.75
C ILE A 76 -33.39 -1.60 2.25
N ASP A 77 -33.04 -1.56 3.54
CA ASP A 77 -32.21 -0.48 4.10
C ASP A 77 -30.79 -0.54 3.54
N PHE A 78 -30.22 -1.74 3.36
CA PHE A 78 -28.94 -1.93 2.68
C PHE A 78 -28.97 -1.41 1.25
N TRP A 79 -29.96 -1.80 0.45
CA TRP A 79 -30.07 -1.35 -0.94
C TRP A 79 -30.43 0.13 -1.03
N LEU A 80 -31.22 0.70 -0.11
CA LEU A 80 -31.51 2.13 -0.05
C LEU A 80 -30.28 2.94 0.34
N ASP A 81 -29.45 2.46 1.28
CA ASP A 81 -28.16 3.08 1.60
C ASP A 81 -27.20 3.05 0.40
N LYS A 82 -27.17 1.94 -0.36
CA LYS A 82 -26.29 1.80 -1.53
C LYS A 82 -26.80 2.49 -2.79
N TRP A 83 -28.10 2.47 -3.08
CA TRP A 83 -28.70 3.06 -4.28
C TRP A 83 -29.07 4.53 -4.09
N VAL A 84 -29.54 4.88 -2.90
CA VAL A 84 -29.93 6.24 -2.51
C VAL A 84 -29.06 6.65 -1.34
N SER A 85 -27.74 6.51 -1.49
CA SER A 85 -26.81 7.10 -0.55
C SER A 85 -27.07 8.61 -0.54
N GLN A 86 -27.80 9.10 0.47
CA GLN A 86 -28.07 10.53 0.62
C GLN A 86 -26.75 11.30 0.66
N ASN A 87 -25.69 10.67 1.18
CA ASN A 87 -24.35 11.21 1.17
C ASN A 87 -23.77 11.28 -0.25
N SER A 88 -23.93 10.24 -1.08
CA SER A 88 -23.50 10.29 -2.49
C SER A 88 -24.34 11.29 -3.29
N PHE A 89 -25.66 11.37 -3.07
CA PHE A 89 -26.51 12.35 -3.74
C PHE A 89 -26.20 13.79 -3.30
N ARG A 90 -26.02 14.04 -1.99
CA ARG A 90 -25.59 15.36 -1.47
C ARG A 90 -24.21 15.73 -2.02
N ARG A 91 -23.27 14.78 -2.07
CA ARG A 91 -21.93 14.99 -2.66
C ARG A 91 -22.00 15.26 -4.16
N SER A 92 -22.75 14.48 -4.93
CA SER A 92 -22.93 14.71 -6.38
C SER A 92 -23.60 16.05 -6.65
N ARG A 93 -24.57 16.46 -5.84
CA ARG A 93 -25.20 17.79 -5.93
C ARG A 93 -24.21 18.91 -5.59
N GLN A 94 -23.39 18.73 -4.56
CA GLN A 94 -22.37 19.69 -4.16
C GLN A 94 -21.31 19.84 -5.26
N VAL A 95 -20.79 18.72 -5.78
CA VAL A 95 -19.91 18.66 -6.96
C VAL A 95 -20.46 19.44 -8.16
N LEU A 96 -21.73 19.21 -8.50
CA LEU A 96 -22.38 19.90 -9.61
C LEU A 96 -22.59 21.40 -9.34
N THR A 97 -22.90 21.75 -8.09
CA THR A 97 -23.09 23.15 -7.70
C THR A 97 -21.77 23.91 -7.79
N ASP A 98 -20.70 23.34 -7.23
CA ASP A 98 -19.37 23.92 -7.22
C ASP A 98 -18.81 24.04 -8.66
N TRP A 99 -19.02 23.02 -9.50
CA TRP A 99 -18.66 23.04 -10.93
C TRP A 99 -19.37 24.14 -11.74
N LEU A 100 -20.63 24.43 -11.41
CA LEU A 100 -21.41 25.47 -12.10
C LEU A 100 -21.07 26.89 -11.62
N THR A 101 -20.39 27.04 -10.49
CA THR A 101 -20.11 28.34 -9.86
C THR A 101 -18.65 28.77 -9.90
N ASP A 102 -17.71 27.87 -10.24
CA ASP A 102 -16.27 28.17 -10.34
C ASP A 102 -15.68 27.59 -11.64
N ASP A 103 -15.22 28.45 -12.55
CA ASP A 103 -14.54 28.07 -13.81
C ASP A 103 -13.20 27.33 -13.60
N ARG A 104 -12.74 27.18 -12.36
CA ARG A 104 -11.53 26.43 -11.97
C ARG A 104 -11.83 25.18 -11.13
N TYR A 105 -13.04 24.66 -11.22
CA TYR A 105 -13.45 23.49 -10.45
C TYR A 105 -12.50 22.28 -10.65
N SER A 106 -11.76 21.96 -9.60
CA SER A 106 -11.17 20.64 -9.38
C SER A 106 -12.18 19.79 -8.62
N PRO A 107 -12.40 18.51 -9.00
CA PRO A 107 -13.30 17.63 -8.26
C PRO A 107 -12.92 17.57 -6.77
N PRO A 108 -13.89 17.38 -5.85
CA PRO A 108 -13.65 17.52 -4.43
C PRO A 108 -12.90 16.27 -3.97
N ASN A 109 -11.82 16.53 -3.22
CA ASN A 109 -11.08 15.57 -2.41
C ASN A 109 -10.32 14.48 -3.17
N THR A 110 -9.32 14.86 -3.97
CA THR A 110 -8.04 14.15 -3.78
C THR A 110 -7.53 14.62 -2.42
N PRO A 111 -7.52 13.77 -1.36
CA PRO A 111 -7.05 14.21 -0.07
C PRO A 111 -5.61 14.73 -0.22
N SER A 112 -5.33 15.90 0.36
CA SER A 112 -3.99 16.46 0.31
C SER A 112 -3.00 15.47 0.94
N ALA A 113 -1.72 15.61 0.60
CA ALA A 113 -0.67 14.83 1.25
C ALA A 113 -0.74 14.98 2.79
N GLU A 114 -1.11 16.17 3.28
CA GLU A 114 -1.33 16.44 4.71
C GLU A 114 -2.46 15.60 5.28
N ASN A 115 -3.64 15.62 4.66
CA ASN A 115 -4.80 14.85 5.13
C ASN A 115 -4.50 13.34 5.17
N ILE A 116 -3.73 12.85 4.20
CA ILE A 116 -3.32 11.44 4.15
C ILE A 116 -2.37 11.12 5.29
N LEU A 117 -1.33 11.93 5.49
CA LEU A 117 -0.38 11.72 6.59
C LEU A 117 -1.06 11.78 7.96
N GLU A 118 -1.94 12.76 8.17
CA GLU A 118 -2.71 12.88 9.41
C GLU A 118 -3.62 11.65 9.62
N SER A 119 -4.33 11.22 8.58
CA SER A 119 -5.21 10.03 8.64
C SER A 119 -4.42 8.78 8.98
N PHE A 120 -3.26 8.57 8.35
CA PHE A 120 -2.40 7.42 8.65
C PHE A 120 -1.84 7.50 10.08
N ALA A 121 -1.39 8.68 10.51
CA ALA A 121 -0.79 8.87 11.83
C ALA A 121 -1.78 8.75 12.99
N THR A 122 -3.04 9.14 12.80
CA THR A 122 -4.04 9.24 13.88
C THR A 122 -5.17 8.21 13.77
N GLY A 123 -5.36 7.61 12.59
CA GLY A 123 -6.42 6.65 12.33
C GLY A 123 -6.30 5.41 13.23
N PRO A 124 -7.37 5.02 13.95
CA PRO A 124 -7.33 3.87 14.87
C PRO A 124 -7.17 2.54 14.14
N GLU A 125 -7.65 2.45 12.89
CA GLU A 125 -7.48 1.29 12.01
C GLU A 125 -6.20 1.38 11.14
N LEU A 126 -5.35 2.39 11.38
CA LEU A 126 -4.07 2.66 10.71
C LEU A 126 -2.94 2.72 11.76
N PHE A 127 -2.11 3.77 11.75
CA PHE A 127 -0.92 3.88 12.61
C PHE A 127 -1.16 4.63 13.94
N GLY A 128 -2.37 5.15 14.17
CA GLY A 128 -2.71 5.83 15.42
C GLY A 128 -2.69 4.91 16.63
N CYS A 129 -3.19 3.68 16.46
CA CYS A 129 -3.27 2.65 17.48
C CYS A 129 -2.71 1.31 16.96
N TYR A 130 -1.70 1.36 16.08
CA TYR A 130 -1.17 0.15 15.47
C TYR A 130 -0.62 -0.80 16.54
N ALA A 131 -1.10 -2.03 16.48
CA ALA A 131 -0.53 -3.17 17.17
C ALA A 131 -0.66 -4.36 16.24
N ARG A 132 0.37 -5.20 16.19
CA ARG A 132 0.34 -6.50 15.49
C ARG A 132 0.33 -7.59 16.55
N GLY A 133 -0.61 -8.51 16.45
CA GLY A 133 -0.77 -9.61 17.38
C GLY A 133 -0.29 -10.96 16.82
N PRO A 134 -0.30 -12.01 17.66
CA PRO A 134 0.04 -13.37 17.23
C PRO A 134 -0.89 -13.92 16.14
N GLU A 135 -2.16 -13.51 16.14
CA GLU A 135 -3.13 -14.01 15.15
C GLU A 135 -2.83 -13.45 13.75
N GLU A 136 -2.44 -12.18 13.64
CA GLU A 136 -2.07 -11.59 12.35
C GLU A 136 -0.82 -12.26 11.76
N ASN A 137 0.14 -12.63 12.60
CA ASN A 137 1.30 -13.43 12.18
C ASN A 137 0.87 -14.84 11.74
N ALA A 138 0.01 -15.50 12.51
CA ALA A 138 -0.49 -16.84 12.17
C ALA A 138 -1.30 -16.84 10.87
N SER A 139 -2.13 -15.82 10.63
CA SER A 139 -2.83 -15.62 9.36
C SER A 139 -1.88 -15.44 8.18
N PHE A 140 -0.80 -14.69 8.37
CA PHE A 140 0.24 -14.56 7.35
C PHE A 140 0.93 -15.90 7.05
N GLU A 141 1.29 -16.68 8.08
CA GLU A 141 1.89 -18.00 7.89
C GLU A 141 0.96 -18.95 7.14
N ARG A 142 -0.34 -18.94 7.45
CA ARG A 142 -1.36 -19.73 6.73
C ARG A 142 -1.54 -19.25 5.29
N LEU A 143 -1.53 -17.94 5.05
CA LEU A 143 -1.53 -17.36 3.70
C LEU A 143 -0.33 -17.89 2.90
N VAL A 144 0.88 -17.84 3.48
CA VAL A 144 2.12 -18.33 2.85
C VAL A 144 2.01 -19.82 2.52
N ASP A 145 1.53 -20.65 3.45
CA ASP A 145 1.27 -22.08 3.22
C ASP A 145 0.31 -22.28 2.05
N HIS A 146 -0.80 -21.54 1.98
CA HIS A 146 -1.73 -21.62 0.86
C HIS A 146 -1.09 -21.25 -0.47
N VAL A 147 -0.43 -20.10 -0.56
CA VAL A 147 0.13 -19.64 -1.84
C VAL A 147 1.34 -20.46 -2.28
N SER A 148 2.05 -21.12 -1.36
CA SER A 148 3.15 -22.05 -1.67
C SER A 148 2.68 -23.29 -2.48
N ARG A 149 1.39 -23.61 -2.42
CA ARG A 149 0.78 -24.72 -3.18
C ARG A 149 0.44 -24.33 -4.62
N THR A 150 0.57 -23.06 -4.96
CA THR A 150 0.42 -22.60 -6.34
C THR A 150 1.70 -22.84 -7.16
N ARG A 151 1.75 -22.38 -8.41
CA ARG A 151 2.93 -22.53 -9.27
C ARG A 151 4.13 -21.78 -8.68
N HIS A 152 3.90 -20.53 -8.29
CA HIS A 152 4.90 -19.62 -7.75
C HIS A 152 4.18 -18.42 -7.13
N ALA A 153 4.62 -17.96 -5.97
CA ALA A 153 4.07 -16.79 -5.29
C ALA A 153 5.14 -15.72 -5.09
N THR A 154 4.81 -14.48 -5.45
CA THR A 154 5.62 -13.30 -5.17
C THR A 154 4.88 -12.43 -4.17
N ILE A 155 5.42 -12.31 -2.97
CA ILE A 155 4.99 -11.33 -1.98
C ILE A 155 5.76 -10.05 -2.25
N VAL A 156 5.05 -8.94 -2.42
CA VAL A 156 5.60 -7.64 -2.74
C VAL A 156 5.14 -6.66 -1.67
N ILE A 157 6.11 -6.05 -0.98
CA ILE A 157 5.85 -4.89 -0.14
C ILE A 157 5.88 -3.68 -1.06
N LEU A 158 4.73 -3.01 -1.23
CA LEU A 158 4.61 -1.92 -2.19
C LEU A 158 5.42 -0.70 -1.75
N PRO A 159 5.97 0.07 -2.70
CA PRO A 159 6.59 1.34 -2.38
C PRO A 159 5.53 2.33 -1.92
N VAL A 160 5.85 3.04 -0.84
CA VAL A 160 5.15 4.26 -0.41
C VAL A 160 6.10 5.43 -0.48
N HIS A 161 5.56 6.64 -0.45
CA HIS A 161 6.40 7.83 -0.45
C HIS A 161 7.20 7.95 0.86
N ALA A 162 8.42 8.48 0.79
CA ALA A 162 9.32 8.64 1.93
C ALA A 162 8.70 9.44 3.08
N VAL A 163 7.88 10.46 2.78
CA VAL A 163 7.15 11.21 3.83
C VAL A 163 6.18 10.35 4.65
N LEU A 164 5.58 9.29 4.06
CA LEU A 164 4.74 8.36 4.80
C LEU A 164 5.59 7.44 5.67
N LEU A 165 6.76 7.01 5.19
CA LEU A 165 7.74 6.27 6.01
C LEU A 165 8.17 7.08 7.23
N GLU A 166 8.43 8.38 7.04
CA GLU A 166 8.77 9.28 8.15
C GLU A 166 7.61 9.46 9.12
N ALA A 167 6.38 9.60 8.64
CA ALA A 167 5.21 9.65 9.49
C ALA A 167 5.08 8.39 10.36
N ILE A 168 5.27 7.20 9.77
CA ILE A 168 5.25 5.94 10.52
C ILE A 168 6.39 5.89 11.56
N ALA A 169 7.58 6.34 11.18
CA ALA A 169 8.73 6.38 12.10
C ALA A 169 8.50 7.34 13.28
N LEU A 170 7.85 8.50 13.05
CA LEU A 170 7.49 9.46 14.11
C LEU A 170 6.43 8.90 15.08
N ARG A 171 5.65 7.89 14.67
CA ARG A 171 4.75 7.14 15.55
C ARG A 171 5.46 6.05 16.36
N GLY A 172 6.79 5.98 16.30
CA GLY A 172 7.57 4.98 17.05
C GLY A 172 7.52 3.57 16.45
N LEU A 173 6.97 3.42 15.23
CA LEU A 173 6.74 2.11 14.61
C LEU A 173 7.93 1.61 13.76
N TRP A 174 9.10 2.25 13.86
CA TRP A 174 10.25 1.83 13.05
C TRP A 174 10.74 0.42 13.41
N THR A 175 10.88 0.12 14.70
CA THR A 175 11.22 -1.25 15.17
C THR A 175 10.17 -2.27 14.70
N GLU A 176 8.89 -1.88 14.72
CA GLU A 176 7.80 -2.73 14.26
C GLU A 176 7.88 -3.03 12.75
N ILE A 177 8.25 -2.04 11.93
CA ILE A 177 8.55 -2.25 10.50
C ILE A 177 9.67 -3.28 10.33
N GLU A 178 10.74 -3.17 11.11
CA GLU A 178 11.89 -4.07 11.02
C GLU A 178 11.51 -5.51 11.43
N ASP A 179 10.80 -5.67 12.53
CA ASP A 179 10.31 -6.98 12.99
C ASP A 179 9.31 -7.59 12.02
N TRP A 180 8.49 -6.77 11.39
CA TRP A 180 7.60 -7.21 10.32
C TRP A 180 8.39 -7.69 9.10
N LYS A 181 9.40 -6.94 8.64
CA LYS A 181 10.24 -7.38 7.52
C LYS A 181 11.02 -8.66 7.83
N ARG A 182 11.43 -8.89 9.09
CA ARG A 182 12.02 -10.18 9.53
C ARG A 182 11.04 -11.34 9.38
N LEU A 183 9.78 -11.15 9.81
CA LEU A 183 8.72 -12.13 9.62
C LEU A 183 8.53 -12.43 8.12
N LEU A 184 8.43 -11.40 7.29
CA LEU A 184 8.27 -11.57 5.84
C LEU A 184 9.48 -12.31 5.23
N ALA A 185 10.71 -11.97 5.62
CA ALA A 185 11.91 -12.65 5.15
C ALA A 185 11.89 -14.16 5.49
N SER A 186 11.38 -14.55 6.67
CA SER A 186 11.26 -15.96 7.06
C SER A 186 10.27 -16.78 6.24
N ALA A 187 9.33 -16.12 5.52
CA ALA A 187 8.40 -16.79 4.62
C ALA A 187 9.03 -17.18 3.27
N GLY A 188 10.24 -16.69 2.97
CA GLY A 188 10.95 -16.99 1.74
C GLY A 188 11.24 -18.48 1.56
N SER A 189 10.93 -19.02 0.39
CA SER A 189 11.20 -20.40 -0.01
C SER A 189 11.48 -20.49 -1.52
N GLU A 190 11.67 -21.71 -2.05
CA GLU A 190 11.79 -21.93 -3.49
C GLU A 190 10.51 -21.50 -4.25
N ARG A 191 9.34 -21.63 -3.61
CA ARG A 191 8.05 -21.33 -4.24
C ARG A 191 7.47 -19.97 -3.87
N VAL A 192 7.98 -19.35 -2.82
CA VAL A 192 7.51 -18.06 -2.30
C VAL A 192 8.69 -17.12 -2.23
N VAL A 193 8.69 -16.08 -3.04
CA VAL A 193 9.71 -15.03 -3.01
C VAL A 193 9.13 -13.77 -2.40
N VAL A 194 9.95 -13.03 -1.66
CA VAL A 194 9.54 -11.81 -0.96
C VAL A 194 10.40 -10.65 -1.43
N TRP A 195 9.76 -9.57 -1.86
CA TRP A 195 10.41 -8.37 -2.34
C TRP A 195 9.97 -7.15 -1.53
N ASP A 196 10.94 -6.32 -1.17
CA ASP A 196 10.73 -5.08 -0.44
C ASP A 196 11.04 -3.85 -1.30
N PHE A 197 10.01 -3.03 -1.53
CA PHE A 197 10.13 -1.70 -2.14
C PHE A 197 9.77 -0.59 -1.14
N PHE A 198 9.50 -0.93 0.11
CA PHE A 198 9.16 -0.03 1.21
C PHE A 198 10.42 0.56 1.85
N VAL A 199 11.16 1.34 1.05
CA VAL A 199 12.47 1.89 1.38
C VAL A 199 12.60 3.32 0.90
N HIS A 200 13.59 4.07 1.40
CA HIS A 200 14.02 5.34 0.81
C HIS A 200 14.88 5.07 -0.43
N SER A 201 14.37 5.39 -1.61
CA SER A 201 15.02 5.21 -2.92
C SER A 201 14.76 6.43 -3.80
N ALA A 202 15.44 6.52 -4.95
CA ALA A 202 15.24 7.61 -5.91
C ALA A 202 13.76 7.77 -6.36
N ILE A 203 12.99 6.67 -6.36
CA ILE A 203 11.56 6.69 -6.68
C ILE A 203 10.74 7.19 -5.49
N THR A 204 10.96 6.63 -4.30
CA THR A 204 10.14 6.93 -3.12
C THR A 204 10.47 8.29 -2.48
N THR A 205 11.61 8.89 -2.80
CA THR A 205 12.00 10.24 -2.41
C THR A 205 11.79 11.28 -3.53
N SER A 206 11.10 10.91 -4.61
CA SER A 206 10.77 11.87 -5.68
C SER A 206 9.84 12.98 -5.16
N PRO A 207 9.85 14.19 -5.74
CA PRO A 207 8.93 15.25 -5.30
C PRO A 207 7.46 14.80 -5.31
N LEU A 208 6.68 15.18 -4.29
CA LEU A 208 5.24 14.89 -4.23
C LEU A 208 4.43 15.89 -5.06
N PRO A 209 3.18 15.56 -5.43
CA PRO A 209 2.24 16.44 -6.13
C PRO A 209 1.87 17.78 -5.45
N LYS A 210 2.47 18.12 -4.30
CA LYS A 210 2.18 19.34 -3.53
C LYS A 210 2.52 20.63 -4.28
N ASP A 211 3.39 20.53 -5.28
CA ASP A 211 3.89 21.67 -6.05
C ASP A 211 2.93 22.12 -7.17
N GLY A 212 1.75 21.50 -7.27
CA GLY A 212 0.84 21.70 -8.40
C GLY A 212 1.38 21.08 -9.69
N PRO A 213 0.65 21.18 -10.82
CA PRO A 213 1.22 20.85 -12.12
C PRO A 213 2.47 21.72 -12.39
N PRO A 214 3.46 21.23 -13.16
CA PRO A 214 4.61 22.05 -13.56
C PRO A 214 4.14 23.39 -14.15
N PRO A 215 4.88 24.50 -13.99
CA PRO A 215 4.49 25.81 -14.51
C PRO A 215 4.11 25.80 -16.01
N ASP A 216 4.72 24.89 -16.76
CA ASP A 216 4.55 24.71 -18.21
C ASP A 216 3.81 23.41 -18.58
N GLY A 217 3.26 22.68 -17.60
CA GLY A 217 2.56 21.41 -17.79
C GLY A 217 1.04 21.58 -17.88
N PRO A 218 0.31 20.64 -18.54
CA PRO A 218 -1.14 20.67 -18.50
C PRO A 218 -1.64 20.57 -17.04
N PRO A 219 -2.73 21.24 -16.66
CA PRO A 219 -3.25 21.26 -15.28
C PRO A 219 -3.54 19.89 -14.65
N SER A 220 -3.58 18.85 -15.48
CA SER A 220 -3.87 17.46 -15.12
C SER A 220 -2.65 16.54 -15.05
N ALA A 221 -1.42 17.04 -15.26
CA ALA A 221 -0.22 16.23 -15.12
C ALA A 221 0.12 16.04 -13.62
N PRO A 222 0.32 14.81 -13.13
CA PRO A 222 0.75 14.60 -11.74
C PRO A 222 2.16 15.17 -11.57
N ALA A 223 2.41 15.90 -10.47
CA ALA A 223 3.74 16.47 -10.23
C ALA A 223 4.82 15.42 -9.94
N SER A 224 4.40 14.18 -9.63
CA SER A 224 5.27 12.99 -9.63
C SER A 224 4.77 11.98 -10.66
N PRO A 225 5.63 11.42 -11.53
CA PRO A 225 5.25 10.27 -12.35
C PRO A 225 5.07 8.99 -11.51
N TRP A 226 5.52 9.00 -10.24
CA TRP A 226 5.65 7.80 -9.42
C TRP A 226 4.55 7.63 -8.39
N PHE A 227 4.04 8.73 -7.83
CA PHE A 227 3.04 8.71 -6.78
C PHE A 227 1.85 9.61 -7.11
N ILE A 228 0.65 9.06 -6.91
CA ILE A 228 -0.61 9.83 -6.90
C ILE A 228 -0.68 10.65 -5.60
N ASP A 229 -0.30 10.00 -4.50
CA ASP A 229 -0.27 10.58 -3.16
C ASP A 229 0.75 9.82 -2.27
N PRO A 230 0.99 10.21 -1.00
CA PRO A 230 1.99 9.57 -0.17
C PRO A 230 1.86 8.04 0.02
N SER A 231 0.65 7.50 -0.12
CA SER A 231 0.33 6.08 0.08
C SER A 231 0.07 5.32 -1.22
N HIS A 232 -0.19 6.02 -2.32
CA HIS A 232 -0.60 5.43 -3.59
C HIS A 232 0.40 5.65 -4.71
N ALA A 233 1.07 4.57 -5.10
CA ALA A 233 1.90 4.51 -6.30
C ALA A 233 1.05 4.58 -7.59
N THR A 234 1.63 5.17 -8.65
CA THR A 234 1.04 5.14 -10.00
C THR A 234 1.21 3.76 -10.65
N PHE A 235 0.52 3.53 -11.78
CA PHE A 235 0.77 2.35 -12.60
C PHE A 235 2.21 2.30 -13.14
N ALA A 236 2.84 3.45 -13.41
CA ALA A 236 4.24 3.48 -13.87
C ALA A 236 5.19 2.91 -12.80
N THR A 237 4.97 3.24 -11.52
CA THR A 237 5.72 2.62 -10.41
C THR A 237 5.39 1.15 -10.27
N GLY A 238 4.12 0.75 -10.48
CA GLY A 238 3.72 -0.66 -10.47
C GLY A 238 4.40 -1.49 -11.56
N ASP A 239 4.49 -0.96 -12.78
CA ASP A 239 5.19 -1.58 -13.90
C ASP A 239 6.69 -1.73 -13.58
N LEU A 240 7.32 -0.71 -12.99
CA LEU A 240 8.72 -0.80 -12.52
C LEU A 240 8.92 -1.91 -11.48
N VAL A 241 8.01 -2.05 -10.52
CA VAL A 241 8.05 -3.12 -9.53
C VAL A 241 7.98 -4.50 -10.22
N LEU A 242 7.09 -4.66 -11.19
CA LEU A 242 6.92 -5.91 -11.93
C LEU A 242 8.08 -6.23 -12.87
N ASP A 243 8.70 -5.22 -13.47
CA ASP A 243 9.95 -5.35 -14.22
C ASP A 243 11.09 -5.80 -13.30
N TRP A 244 11.21 -5.16 -12.13
CA TRP A 244 12.24 -5.45 -11.14
C TRP A 244 12.16 -6.89 -10.62
N VAL A 245 10.96 -7.33 -10.23
CA VAL A 245 10.70 -8.70 -9.79
C VAL A 245 10.96 -9.72 -10.91
N ALA A 246 10.71 -9.34 -12.16
CA ALA A 246 10.97 -10.19 -13.33
C ALA A 246 12.45 -10.22 -13.75
N GLY A 247 13.35 -9.56 -13.00
CA GLY A 247 14.78 -9.50 -13.32
C GLY A 247 15.14 -8.52 -14.44
N ARG A 248 14.23 -7.64 -14.84
CA ARG A 248 14.49 -6.55 -15.80
C ARG A 248 14.92 -5.28 -15.05
N GLN A 249 16.04 -5.41 -14.33
CA GLN A 249 16.58 -4.35 -13.46
C GLN A 249 17.42 -3.31 -14.21
N ASP A 250 17.55 -3.44 -15.53
CA ASP A 250 18.30 -2.50 -16.38
C ASP A 250 17.56 -1.19 -16.64
N ASP A 251 16.40 -0.97 -16.00
CA ASP A 251 15.66 0.27 -16.17
C ASP A 251 16.41 1.45 -15.53
N PRO A 252 16.91 2.39 -16.35
CA PRO A 252 17.69 3.53 -15.83
C PRO A 252 16.84 4.45 -14.92
N ARG A 253 15.50 4.35 -14.95
CA ARG A 253 14.59 5.15 -14.14
C ARG A 253 14.60 4.74 -12.66
N ALA A 254 14.80 3.46 -12.36
CA ALA A 254 14.77 2.92 -11.00
C ALA A 254 16.07 3.18 -10.21
N GLY A 255 17.18 3.42 -10.93
CA GLY A 255 18.51 3.48 -10.34
C GLY A 255 18.97 2.12 -9.77
N ALA A 256 20.15 2.08 -9.17
CA ALA A 256 20.75 0.83 -8.68
C ALA A 256 20.03 0.22 -7.45
N PHE A 257 19.18 0.99 -6.77
CA PHE A 257 18.56 0.59 -5.50
C PHE A 257 17.09 1.01 -5.46
N PHE A 258 16.21 0.20 -6.06
CA PHE A 258 14.75 0.41 -5.99
C PHE A 258 14.05 -0.61 -5.09
N GLY A 259 14.40 -1.90 -5.22
CA GLY A 259 13.86 -2.95 -4.35
C GLY A 259 14.85 -4.07 -4.09
N SER A 260 14.63 -4.79 -2.99
CA SER A 260 15.51 -5.88 -2.55
C SER A 260 14.71 -7.14 -2.29
N ARG A 261 15.27 -8.30 -2.63
CA ARG A 261 14.72 -9.57 -2.18
C ARG A 261 15.00 -9.72 -0.68
N LEU A 262 13.98 -10.03 0.10
CA LEU A 262 14.13 -10.34 1.51
C LEU A 262 14.40 -11.83 1.70
N GLU A 263 15.50 -12.12 2.39
CA GLU A 263 15.89 -13.48 2.76
C GLU A 263 16.37 -13.49 4.22
N PRO A 264 16.21 -14.60 4.97
CA PRO A 264 16.67 -14.66 6.36
C PRO A 264 18.17 -14.37 6.51
N SER A 265 18.97 -14.73 5.51
CA SER A 265 20.42 -14.51 5.46
C SER A 265 20.82 -13.06 5.19
N THR A 266 19.95 -12.24 4.60
CA THR A 266 20.28 -10.88 4.13
C THR A 266 19.45 -9.79 4.79
N VAL A 267 18.38 -10.15 5.51
CA VAL A 267 17.43 -9.18 6.05
C VAL A 267 18.09 -8.15 6.96
N GLU A 268 19.00 -8.53 7.86
CA GLU A 268 19.64 -7.55 8.77
C GLU A 268 20.50 -6.53 8.02
N ALA A 269 21.22 -6.95 6.98
CA ALA A 269 21.99 -6.03 6.14
C ALA A 269 21.07 -5.07 5.37
N HIS A 270 19.93 -5.58 4.89
CA HIS A 270 18.91 -4.76 4.24
C HIS A 270 18.26 -3.75 5.20
N LEU A 271 17.99 -4.15 6.44
CA LEU A 271 17.45 -3.26 7.47
C LEU A 271 18.45 -2.15 7.85
N GLU A 272 19.74 -2.47 7.95
CA GLU A 272 20.78 -1.47 8.18
C GLU A 272 20.86 -0.47 7.03
N ALA A 273 20.86 -0.94 5.78
CA ALA A 273 20.84 -0.08 4.60
C ALA A 273 19.60 0.84 4.58
N ALA A 274 18.44 0.35 5.04
CA ALA A 274 17.23 1.16 5.17
C ALA A 274 17.38 2.25 6.24
N ARG A 275 18.03 1.98 7.38
CA ARG A 275 18.34 3.00 8.40
C ARG A 275 19.28 4.08 7.87
N GLU A 276 20.34 3.68 7.15
CA GLU A 276 21.27 4.61 6.53
C GLU A 276 20.59 5.49 5.46
N ALA A 277 19.76 4.89 4.61
CA ALA A 277 19.00 5.60 3.59
C ALA A 277 18.01 6.59 4.21
N ARG A 278 17.34 6.20 5.31
CA ARG A 278 16.50 7.10 6.09
C ARG A 278 17.27 8.27 6.69
N ALA A 279 18.42 8.00 7.31
CA ALA A 279 19.26 9.04 7.90
C ALA A 279 19.72 10.06 6.84
N ARG A 280 20.08 9.58 5.65
CA ARG A 280 20.44 10.40 4.50
C ARG A 280 19.26 11.27 4.02
N TYR A 281 18.09 10.67 3.82
CA TYR A 281 16.89 11.41 3.42
C TYR A 281 16.56 12.53 4.41
N ARG A 282 16.64 12.27 5.71
CA ARG A 282 16.42 13.31 6.73
C ARG A 282 17.43 14.46 6.67
N ALA A 283 18.70 14.17 6.36
CA ALA A 283 19.74 15.18 6.22
C ALA A 283 19.59 16.01 4.94
N GLU A 284 19.15 15.39 3.85
CA GLU A 284 19.01 16.01 2.53
C GLU A 284 17.68 16.78 2.37
N HIS A 285 16.63 16.40 3.11
CA HIS A 285 15.29 16.99 2.99
C HIS A 285 14.76 17.63 4.30
N PRO A 286 15.53 18.51 4.99
CA PRO A 286 15.15 19.02 6.31
C PRO A 286 13.86 19.85 6.32
N GLU A 287 13.42 20.39 5.18
CA GLU A 287 12.15 21.12 5.08
C GLU A 287 10.95 20.16 5.05
N GLU A 288 11.04 19.08 4.27
CA GLU A 288 10.00 18.05 4.22
C GLU A 288 9.86 17.36 5.57
N ILE A 289 10.98 17.08 6.26
CA ILE A 289 10.96 16.51 7.61
C ILE A 289 10.22 17.42 8.59
N ARG A 290 10.53 18.72 8.61
CA ARG A 290 9.82 19.69 9.46
C ARG A 290 8.32 19.74 9.15
N TRP A 291 7.95 19.65 7.87
CA TRP A 291 6.56 19.60 7.46
C TRP A 291 5.88 18.32 7.96
N VAL A 292 6.48 17.14 7.79
CA VAL A 292 5.91 15.88 8.32
C VAL A 292 5.74 15.95 9.83
N GLU A 293 6.75 16.44 10.56
CA GLU A 293 6.70 16.63 12.01
C GLU A 293 5.57 17.57 12.43
N SER A 294 5.31 18.63 11.66
CA SER A 294 4.21 19.57 11.93
C SER A 294 2.81 18.97 11.70
N VAL A 295 2.67 18.03 10.76
CA VAL A 295 1.40 17.39 10.42
C VAL A 295 1.07 16.24 11.38
N VAL A 296 2.06 15.39 11.66
CA VAL A 296 1.88 14.17 12.48
C VAL A 296 1.91 14.48 13.98
N GLY A 297 2.55 15.60 14.35
CA GLY A 297 2.99 15.86 15.71
C GLY A 297 4.17 14.96 16.08
N THR A 298 5.05 15.44 16.96
CA THR A 298 5.99 14.53 17.64
C THR A 298 5.15 13.65 18.55
N GLY A 299 5.12 12.34 18.32
CA GLY A 299 4.45 11.40 19.22
C GLY A 299 4.91 11.60 20.68
N PRO A 300 4.10 11.22 21.67
CA PRO A 300 4.51 11.19 23.07
C PRO A 300 5.74 10.29 23.30
#